data_AF-A0A3R7PPS2-F1
#
_entry.id   AF-A0A3R7PPS2-F1
#
_cell.length_a   1.000
_cell.length_b   1.000
_cell.length_c   1.000
_cell.angle_alpha   90.00
_cell.angle_beta   90.00
_cell.angle_gamma   90.00
#
_symmetry.space_group_name_H-M   'P 1'
#
loop_
_entity.id
_entity.type
_entity.pdbx_description
1 polymer ?
#
loop_
_entity_poly.entity_id
_entity_poly.type
_entity_poly.pdbx_seq_one_letter_code
_entity_poly.pdbx_strand_id
1 'polypeptide(L)'
;MMKVLLILSALAVTAFGRMAGVLPGGFRINDGFSCDGRPYGFYADADNDCKAYHVCEPVVDEDGQLVEMAHYTFLCGEKTVFDQEQLSCATPGEAYPCANAAAIYEETNRRLLIEAEDQTEP
;
A
#
# COMPACT_ATOMS: atom_id res chain seq x y z
N MET A 1 11.04 -41.83 -45.28
CA MET A 1 12.43 -41.72 -44.80
C MET A 1 12.70 -40.28 -44.40
N MET A 2 12.98 -40.04 -43.11
CA MET A 2 13.98 -39.12 -42.53
C MET A 2 13.53 -38.80 -41.09
N LYS A 3 14.21 -39.41 -40.12
CA LYS A 3 14.14 -39.06 -38.70
C LYS A 3 14.94 -37.77 -38.53
N VAL A 4 14.37 -36.73 -37.92
CA VAL A 4 15.14 -35.61 -37.37
C VAL A 4 14.73 -35.40 -35.92
N LEU A 5 15.74 -35.71 -35.10
CA LEU A 5 16.03 -35.46 -33.70
C LEU A 5 15.03 -34.73 -32.79
N LEU A 6 14.88 -35.37 -31.62
CA LEU A 6 14.52 -34.87 -30.30
C LEU A 6 15.24 -33.55 -29.94
N ILE A 7 14.49 -32.60 -29.37
CA ILE A 7 15.04 -31.65 -28.39
C ILE A 7 14.09 -31.64 -27.19
N LEU A 8 14.56 -32.20 -26.08
CA LEU A 8 13.96 -32.03 -24.75
C LEU A 8 14.19 -30.58 -24.33
N SER A 9 13.13 -29.77 -24.25
CA SER A 9 13.16 -28.55 -23.45
C SER A 9 12.41 -28.81 -22.14
N ALA A 10 13.18 -29.14 -21.10
CA ALA A 10 12.76 -28.88 -19.73
C ALA A 10 12.72 -27.35 -19.49
N LEU A 11 12.11 -26.96 -18.36
CA LEU A 11 11.95 -25.62 -17.78
C LEU A 11 10.59 -24.98 -18.16
N ALA A 12 9.75 -24.52 -17.25
CA ALA A 12 9.98 -24.12 -15.87
C ALA A 12 8.75 -24.44 -15.01
N VAL A 13 8.97 -24.83 -13.76
CA VAL A 13 7.97 -24.70 -12.71
C VAL A 13 7.62 -23.23 -12.64
N THR A 14 6.41 -22.84 -13.09
CA THR A 14 5.89 -21.50 -12.86
C THR A 14 5.49 -21.41 -11.38
N ALA A 15 6.49 -21.27 -10.51
CA ALA A 15 6.24 -20.78 -9.17
C ALA A 15 5.85 -19.31 -9.32
N PHE A 16 4.55 -19.03 -9.42
CA PHE A 16 3.98 -17.71 -9.18
C PHE A 16 4.02 -17.43 -7.66
N GLY A 17 5.19 -17.54 -7.05
CA GLY A 17 5.41 -17.03 -5.71
C GLY A 17 5.76 -15.56 -5.87
N ARG A 18 4.84 -14.65 -5.51
CA ARG A 18 5.20 -13.25 -5.30
C ARG A 18 6.32 -13.24 -4.27
N MET A 19 7.52 -12.83 -4.68
CA MET A 19 8.61 -12.66 -3.74
C MET A 19 8.23 -11.49 -2.84
N ALA A 20 8.00 -11.74 -1.55
CA ALA A 20 7.86 -10.70 -0.54
C ALA A 20 8.99 -9.68 -0.74
N GLY A 21 8.63 -8.47 -1.18
CA GLY A 21 9.57 -7.45 -1.60
C GLY A 21 10.51 -7.09 -0.46
N VAL A 22 11.81 -7.26 -0.65
CA VAL A 22 12.83 -6.77 0.28
C VAL A 22 13.04 -5.29 -0.02
N LEU A 23 12.69 -4.43 0.93
CA LEU A 23 12.95 -3.00 0.81
C LEU A 23 14.41 -2.67 1.21
N PRO A 24 14.94 -1.51 0.79
CA PRO A 24 16.25 -1.04 1.21
C PRO A 24 16.38 -1.10 2.75
N GLY A 25 17.43 -1.76 3.26
CA GLY A 25 17.58 -2.02 4.70
C GLY A 25 17.16 -3.43 5.16
N GLY A 26 16.75 -4.32 4.24
CA GLY A 26 16.46 -5.72 4.57
C GLY A 26 15.09 -5.93 5.24
N PHE A 27 14.25 -4.89 5.25
CA PHE A 27 12.90 -4.96 5.79
C PHE A 27 12.03 -5.89 4.93
N ARG A 28 11.39 -6.86 5.60
CA ARG A 28 10.44 -7.80 5.00
C ARG A 28 9.04 -7.29 5.30
N ILE A 29 8.31 -6.93 4.26
CA ILE A 29 6.91 -6.51 4.35
C ILE A 29 6.03 -7.73 4.14
N ASN A 30 5.00 -7.89 4.98
CA ASN A 30 3.84 -8.70 4.66
C ASN A 30 3.01 -7.96 3.58
N ASP A 31 2.89 -8.54 2.39
CA ASP A 31 2.31 -7.91 1.20
C ASP A 31 0.79 -8.15 1.06
N GLY A 32 0.10 -8.39 2.18
CA GLY A 32 -1.34 -8.68 2.20
C GLY A 32 -2.28 -7.48 2.05
N PHE A 33 -1.79 -6.25 2.17
CA PHE A 33 -2.63 -5.06 2.03
C PHE A 33 -3.08 -4.87 0.57
N SER A 34 -4.36 -4.50 0.38
CA SER A 34 -4.93 -4.13 -0.92
C SER A 34 -5.80 -2.87 -0.81
N CYS A 35 -5.75 -2.05 -1.87
CA CYS A 35 -6.63 -0.91 -2.10
C CYS A 35 -8.01 -1.30 -2.66
N ASP A 36 -8.27 -2.57 -2.93
CA ASP A 36 -9.56 -3.04 -3.45
C ASP A 36 -10.72 -2.65 -2.52
N GLY A 37 -11.69 -1.93 -3.08
CA GLY A 37 -12.87 -1.45 -2.34
C GLY A 37 -12.58 -0.35 -1.32
N ARG A 38 -11.38 0.23 -1.33
CA ARG A 38 -10.99 1.34 -0.45
C ARG A 38 -11.03 2.67 -1.20
N PRO A 39 -11.56 3.75 -0.61
CA PRO A 39 -11.51 5.09 -1.21
C PRO A 39 -10.10 5.66 -1.19
N TYR A 40 -9.93 6.86 -1.76
CA TYR A 40 -8.73 7.65 -1.57
C TYR A 40 -8.39 7.77 -0.08
N GLY A 41 -7.11 7.56 0.26
CA GLY A 41 -6.67 7.75 1.64
C GLY A 41 -5.38 7.03 2.01
N PHE A 42 -5.04 7.17 3.28
CA PHE A 42 -3.83 6.63 3.88
C PHE A 42 -4.24 5.55 4.88
N TYR A 43 -3.51 4.44 4.88
CA TYR A 43 -3.86 3.25 5.64
C TYR A 43 -2.63 2.70 6.34
N ALA A 44 -2.63 2.76 7.68
CA ALA A 44 -1.60 2.18 8.52
C ALA A 44 -1.55 0.66 8.31
N ASP A 45 -0.36 0.09 8.11
CA ASP A 45 -0.22 -1.34 7.92
C ASP A 45 -0.01 -2.06 9.25
N ALA A 46 -1.11 -2.46 9.89
CA ALA A 46 -1.08 -3.15 11.18
C ALA A 46 -0.37 -4.52 11.11
N ASP A 47 -0.35 -5.17 9.95
CA ASP A 47 0.35 -6.45 9.75
C ASP A 47 1.87 -6.28 9.72
N ASN A 48 2.35 -5.04 9.53
CA ASN A 48 3.75 -4.65 9.57
C ASN A 48 4.06 -3.69 10.73
N ASP A 49 3.35 -3.80 11.86
CA ASP A 49 3.50 -2.97 13.07
C ASP A 49 3.41 -1.45 12.80
N CYS A 50 2.65 -1.05 11.77
CA CYS A 50 2.57 0.32 11.27
C CYS A 50 3.92 0.95 10.91
N LYS A 51 4.97 0.14 10.69
CA LYS A 51 6.25 0.62 10.14
C LYS A 51 6.13 0.93 8.66
N ALA A 52 5.11 0.38 8.02
CA ALA A 52 4.66 0.74 6.69
C ALA A 52 3.27 1.35 6.74
N TYR A 53 2.95 2.12 5.71
CA TYR A 53 1.59 2.57 5.42
C TYR A 53 1.38 2.59 3.92
N HIS A 54 0.12 2.60 3.52
CA HIS A 54 -0.28 2.57 2.12
C HIS A 54 -1.09 3.79 1.76
N VAL A 55 -0.94 4.22 0.51
CA VAL A 55 -1.79 5.23 -0.10
C VAL A 55 -2.56 4.57 -1.24
N CYS A 56 -3.89 4.71 -1.20
CA CYS A 56 -4.77 4.35 -2.30
C CYS A 56 -5.16 5.62 -3.03
N GLU A 57 -4.79 5.75 -4.29
CA GLU A 57 -5.00 6.95 -5.09
C GLU A 57 -5.84 6.63 -6.34
N PRO A 58 -7.03 7.24 -6.52
CA PRO A 58 -7.81 7.05 -7.73
C PRO A 58 -7.12 7.78 -8.89
N VAL A 59 -6.75 7.02 -9.92
CA VAL A 59 -6.30 7.55 -11.21
C VAL A 59 -7.51 7.62 -12.12
N VAL A 60 -7.86 8.83 -12.53
CA VAL A 60 -9.00 9.10 -13.42
C VAL A 60 -8.54 9.56 -14.79
N ASP A 61 -9.33 9.30 -15.83
CA ASP A 61 -9.11 9.83 -17.17
C ASP A 61 -9.61 11.28 -17.30
N GLU A 62 -9.51 11.84 -18.52
CA GLU A 62 -9.97 13.21 -18.82
C GLU A 62 -11.48 13.42 -18.62
N ASP A 63 -12.26 12.34 -18.69
CA ASP A 63 -13.72 12.32 -18.47
C ASP A 63 -14.08 12.06 -16.99
N GLY A 64 -13.07 11.97 -16.11
CA GLY A 64 -13.24 11.71 -14.68
C GLY A 64 -13.63 10.27 -14.35
N GLN A 65 -13.52 9.33 -15.29
CA GLN A 65 -13.79 7.92 -15.04
C GLN A 65 -12.59 7.27 -14.34
N LEU A 66 -12.87 6.42 -13.36
CA LEU A 66 -11.83 5.67 -12.66
C LEU A 66 -11.16 4.67 -13.62
N VAL A 67 -9.86 4.85 -13.83
CA VAL A 67 -9.02 3.96 -14.64
C VAL A 67 -8.33 2.92 -13.77
N GLU A 68 -7.79 3.35 -12.63
CA GLU A 68 -7.01 2.52 -11.72
C GLU A 68 -7.11 3.05 -10.28
N MET A 69 -7.04 2.16 -9.29
CA MET A 69 -6.73 2.53 -7.91
C MET A 69 -5.24 2.25 -7.67
N ALA A 70 -4.40 3.28 -7.83
CA ALA A 70 -2.98 3.15 -7.63
C ALA A 70 -2.68 2.87 -6.16
N HIS A 71 -1.79 1.88 -5.91
CA HIS A 71 -1.39 1.46 -4.57
C HIS A 71 0.08 1.76 -4.36
N TYR A 72 0.37 2.64 -3.40
CA TYR A 72 1.74 2.94 -2.97
C TYR A 72 1.97 2.42 -1.57
N THR A 73 3.20 1.96 -1.31
CA THR A 73 3.65 1.55 0.01
C THR A 73 4.82 2.41 0.42
N PHE A 74 4.74 2.97 1.62
CA PHE A 74 5.77 3.81 2.21
C PHE A 74 6.26 3.21 3.52
N LEU A 75 7.51 3.51 3.84
CA LEU A 75 8.11 3.17 5.13
C LEU A 75 8.21 4.41 5.98
N CYS A 76 7.89 4.26 7.27
CA CYS A 76 8.32 5.21 8.27
C CYS A 76 9.83 5.11 8.49
N GLY A 77 10.43 6.24 8.86
CA GLY A 77 11.86 6.31 9.18
C GLY A 77 12.24 5.45 10.38
N GLU A 78 13.53 5.44 10.72
CA GLU A 78 14.00 4.65 11.85
C GLU A 78 13.25 4.99 13.15
N LYS A 79 12.74 3.94 13.80
CA LYS A 79 12.06 4.00 15.11
C LYS A 79 10.76 4.81 15.12
N THR A 80 10.16 5.08 13.97
CA THR A 80 8.82 5.68 13.88
C THR A 80 7.81 4.68 13.32
N VAL A 81 6.53 4.96 13.60
CA VAL A 81 5.37 4.21 13.11
C VAL A 81 4.35 5.19 12.57
N PHE A 82 3.54 4.75 11.62
CA PHE A 82 2.50 5.57 11.03
C PHE A 82 1.38 5.78 12.04
N ASP A 83 1.14 7.03 12.39
CA ASP A 83 -0.01 7.47 13.17
C ASP A 83 -1.19 7.67 12.22
N GLN A 84 -2.19 6.81 12.33
CA GLN A 84 -3.38 6.90 11.50
C GLN A 84 -4.24 8.14 11.81
N GLU A 85 -4.26 8.60 13.06
CA GLU A 85 -5.01 9.79 13.46
C GLU A 85 -4.38 11.06 12.88
N GLN A 86 -3.05 11.14 12.87
CA GLN A 86 -2.30 12.31 12.37
C GLN A 86 -1.84 12.16 10.90
N LEU A 87 -2.09 11.00 10.29
CA LEU A 87 -1.72 10.67 8.91
C LEU A 87 -0.24 10.94 8.58
N SER A 88 0.63 10.70 9.56
CA SER A 88 2.07 10.95 9.48
C SER A 88 2.85 9.99 10.37
N CYS A 89 4.17 9.85 10.13
CA CYS A 89 5.01 9.01 10.98
C CYS A 89 5.35 9.73 12.29
N ALA A 90 5.12 9.08 13.42
CA ALA A 90 5.41 9.60 14.76
C ALA A 90 6.20 8.58 15.60
N THR A 91 6.69 9.00 16.76
CA THR A 91 7.31 8.05 17.70
C THR A 91 6.23 7.16 18.32
N PRO A 92 6.49 5.87 18.61
CA PRO A 92 5.45 4.94 19.07
C PRO A 92 4.69 5.34 20.35
N GLY A 93 5.25 6.22 21.18
CA GLY A 93 4.59 6.73 22.39
C GLY A 93 3.66 7.92 22.15
N GLU A 94 3.83 8.59 21.01
CA GLU A 94 2.99 9.72 20.57
C GLU A 94 1.96 9.27 19.54
N ALA A 95 2.27 8.22 18.79
CA ALA A 95 1.41 7.68 17.74
C ALA A 95 0.12 7.07 18.30
N TYR A 96 -0.97 7.25 17.57
CA TYR A 96 -2.20 6.48 17.79
C TYR A 96 -1.91 4.96 17.81
N PRO A 97 -2.53 4.17 18.71
CA PRO A 97 -2.25 2.74 18.83
C PRO A 97 -2.45 1.98 17.50
N CYS A 98 -1.36 1.42 16.96
CA CYS A 98 -1.35 0.74 15.66
C CYS A 98 -2.43 -0.34 15.52
N ALA A 99 -2.65 -1.14 16.57
CA ALA A 99 -3.68 -2.19 16.58
C ALA A 99 -5.11 -1.66 16.41
N ASN A 100 -5.35 -0.38 16.69
CA ASN A 100 -6.65 0.27 16.57
C ASN A 100 -6.76 1.11 15.29
N ALA A 101 -5.69 1.28 14.52
CA ALA A 101 -5.66 2.18 13.37
C ALA A 101 -6.78 1.90 12.36
N ALA A 102 -7.07 0.62 12.11
CA ALA A 102 -8.12 0.22 11.18
C ALA A 102 -9.52 0.70 11.56
N ALA A 103 -9.78 0.97 12.85
CA ALA A 103 -11.06 1.46 13.31
C ALA A 103 -11.34 2.91 12.90
N ILE A 104 -10.29 3.68 12.57
CA ILE A 104 -10.41 5.12 12.26
C ILE A 104 -10.07 5.47 10.81
N TYR A 105 -9.79 4.49 9.94
CA TYR A 105 -9.48 4.74 8.52
C TYR A 105 -10.53 5.61 7.82
N GLU A 106 -11.82 5.29 8.02
CA GLU A 106 -12.90 6.01 7.36
C GLU A 106 -12.97 7.47 7.83
N GLU A 107 -12.86 7.70 9.13
CA GLU A 107 -12.90 9.05 9.71
C GLU A 107 -11.73 9.89 9.24
N THR A 108 -10.51 9.36 9.32
CA THR A 108 -9.29 10.10 8.98
C THR A 108 -9.20 10.36 7.48
N ASN A 109 -9.59 9.39 6.64
CA ASN A 109 -9.53 9.57 5.18
C ASN A 109 -10.66 10.47 4.66
N ARG A 110 -11.82 10.48 5.33
CA ARG A 110 -12.88 11.46 5.04
C ARG A 110 -12.43 12.89 5.37
N ARG A 111 -11.66 13.08 6.45
CA ARG A 111 -11.11 14.39 6.82
C ARG A 111 -10.19 14.96 5.75
N LEU A 112 -9.38 14.11 5.09
CA LEU A 112 -8.51 14.53 3.98
C LEU A 112 -9.27 15.16 2.81
N LEU A 113 -10.46 14.63 2.49
CA LEU A 113 -11.27 15.15 1.38
C LEU A 113 -11.80 16.56 1.71
N ILE A 114 -12.24 16.77 2.94
CA ILE A 114 -12.72 18.08 3.40
C ILE A 114 -11.58 19.10 3.39
N GLU A 115 -10.38 18.71 3.85
CA GLU A 115 -9.20 19.57 3.84
C GLU A 115 -8.75 19.93 2.41
N ALA A 116 -8.87 19.00 1.46
CA ALA A 116 -8.57 19.25 0.05
C ALA A 116 -9.59 20.19 -0.61
N GLU A 117 -10.87 20.07 -0.26
CA GLU A 117 -11.93 20.95 -0.77
C GLU A 117 -11.79 22.39 -0.24
N ASP A 118 -11.48 22.57 1.05
CA ASP A 118 -11.29 23.90 1.67
C ASP A 118 -10.13 24.69 1.03
N GLN A 119 -9.07 23.99 0.60
CA GLN A 119 -7.93 24.61 -0.09
C GLN A 119 -8.21 24.97 -1.55
N THR A 120 -9.37 24.60 -2.10
CA THR A 120 -9.79 24.94 -3.46
C THR A 120 -10.74 26.13 -3.55
N GLU A 121 -11.16 26.72 -2.43
CA GLU A 121 -11.86 28.02 -2.45
C GLU A 121 -10.85 29.18 -2.63
N PRO A 122 -11.13 30.14 -3.54
CA PRO A 122 -10.25 31.26 -3.87
C PRO A 122 -10.19 32.37 -2.80
#